data_AF-A0A0D8BBC5-F1
#
_entry.id   AF-A0A0D8BBC5-F1
#
_cell.length_a   1.000
_cell.length_b   1.000
_cell.length_c   1.000
_cell.angle_alpha   90.00
_cell.angle_beta   90.00
_cell.angle_gamma   90.00
#
_symmetry.space_group_name_H-M   'P 1'
#
loop_
_entity.id
_entity.type
_entity.pdbx_description
1 polymer ?
#
loop_
_entity_poly.entity_id
_entity_poly.type
_entity_poly.pdbx_seq_one_letter_code
_entity_poly.pdbx_strand_id
1 'polypeptide(L)'
;MTAPVVVLNNSRISGLADSAARQVEAVGFPMSRTGSYLSIYNVPVSTVFYDDAHRDAAQALMDTIPKIKEILPRSQAQIVASDPLILVVTRYWPAD
;
A
#
# COMPACT_ATOMS: atom_id res chain seq x y z
N MET A 1 13.43 -2.49 9.26
CA MET A 1 12.29 -2.55 10.20
C MET A 1 11.03 -2.78 9.40
N THR A 2 10.05 -3.53 9.92
CA THR A 2 8.74 -3.74 9.29
C THR A 2 7.65 -3.01 10.09
N ALA A 3 6.53 -2.69 9.43
CA ALA A 3 5.37 -2.07 10.07
C ALA A 3 4.08 -2.65 9.47
N PRO A 4 2.96 -2.66 10.21
CA PRO A 4 1.67 -3.12 9.71
C PRO A 4 1.21 -2.38 8.43
N VAL A 5 0.77 -3.15 7.44
CA VAL A 5 0.34 -2.64 6.13
C VAL A 5 -1.17 -2.79 5.97
N VAL A 6 -1.83 -1.70 5.60
CA VAL A 6 -3.18 -1.71 5.05
C VAL A 6 -3.10 -1.71 3.54
N VAL A 7 -3.83 -2.60 2.88
CA VAL A 7 -3.85 -2.68 1.41
C VAL A 7 -5.20 -2.23 0.89
N LEU A 8 -5.20 -1.16 0.09
CA LEU A 8 -6.41 -0.55 -0.45
C LEU A 8 -6.43 -0.66 -1.98
N ASN A 9 -7.57 -1.09 -2.52
CA ASN A 9 -7.78 -1.23 -3.97
C ASN A 9 -8.28 0.09 -4.58
N ASN A 10 -7.49 0.68 -5.47
CA ASN A 10 -7.85 1.82 -6.33
C ASN A 10 -8.24 1.35 -7.74
N SER A 11 -9.08 0.31 -7.83
CA SER A 11 -9.60 -0.23 -9.09
C SER A 11 -10.96 -0.91 -8.88
N ARG A 12 -11.56 -1.40 -9.98
CA ARG A 12 -12.80 -2.21 -9.95
C ARG A 12 -12.54 -3.72 -9.96
N ILE A 13 -11.28 -4.15 -9.91
CA ILE A 13 -10.90 -5.57 -9.96
C ILE A 13 -11.18 -6.17 -8.58
N SER A 14 -12.12 -7.13 -8.52
CA SER A 14 -12.47 -7.82 -7.27
C SER A 14 -11.32 -8.69 -6.78
N GLY A 15 -11.08 -8.70 -5.46
CA GLY A 15 -10.00 -9.48 -4.84
C GLY A 15 -8.58 -8.94 -5.06
N LEU A 16 -8.42 -7.77 -5.69
CA LEU A 16 -7.09 -7.21 -5.96
C LEU A 16 -6.33 -6.86 -4.68
N ALA A 17 -7.01 -6.24 -3.70
CA ALA A 17 -6.40 -5.94 -2.41
C ALA A 17 -6.00 -7.20 -1.65
N ASP A 18 -6.81 -8.27 -1.70
CA ASP A 18 -6.49 -9.54 -1.05
C ASP A 18 -5.31 -10.26 -1.72
N SER A 19 -5.24 -10.21 -3.05
CA SER A 19 -4.10 -10.72 -3.80
C SER A 19 -2.81 -9.97 -3.43
N ALA A 20 -2.86 -8.64 -3.40
CA ALA A 20 -1.72 -7.82 -2.99
C ALA A 20 -1.33 -8.04 -1.52
N ALA A 21 -2.31 -8.18 -0.61
CA ALA A 21 -2.05 -8.49 0.79
C ALA A 21 -1.27 -9.79 0.97
N ARG A 22 -1.63 -10.86 0.23
CA ARG A 22 -0.86 -12.12 0.25
C ARG A 22 0.59 -11.93 -0.18
N GLN A 23 0.85 -11.07 -1.16
CA GLN A 23 2.22 -10.76 -1.59
C GLN A 23 2.99 -9.97 -0.52
N VAL A 24 2.31 -9.07 0.20
CA VAL A 24 2.88 -8.33 1.34
C VAL A 24 3.22 -9.27 2.50
N GLU A 25 2.31 -10.19 2.86
CA GLU A 25 2.57 -11.20 3.90
C GLU A 25 3.71 -12.16 3.51
N ALA A 26 3.75 -12.58 2.24
CA ALA A 26 4.78 -13.49 1.74
C ALA A 26 6.20 -12.92 1.85
N VAL A 27 6.35 -11.60 1.85
CA VAL A 27 7.64 -10.91 2.05
C VAL A 27 7.90 -10.50 3.50
N GLY A 28 7.07 -10.98 4.44
CA GLY A 28 7.28 -10.84 5.88
C GLY A 28 6.76 -9.53 6.50
N PHE A 29 5.95 -8.76 5.78
CA PHE A 29 5.30 -7.59 6.35
C PHE A 29 3.96 -7.98 6.98
N PRO A 30 3.68 -7.56 8.23
CA PRO A 30 2.42 -7.87 8.87
C PRO A 30 1.26 -7.14 8.19
N MET A 31 0.16 -7.85 7.93
CA MET A 31 -1.07 -7.25 7.42
C MET A 31 -1.93 -6.70 8.54
N SER A 32 -2.53 -5.53 8.31
CA SER A 32 -3.56 -4.94 9.17
C SER A 32 -4.96 -5.25 8.63
N ARG A 33 -5.25 -4.83 7.40
CA ARG A 33 -6.54 -5.10 6.71
C ARG A 33 -6.45 -4.85 5.21
N THR A 34 -7.45 -5.35 4.49
CA THR A 34 -7.71 -5.01 3.08
C THR A 34 -8.95 -4.13 2.94
N GLY A 35 -9.09 -3.41 1.83
CA GLY A 35 -10.28 -2.60 1.56
C GLY A 35 -10.26 -1.87 0.22
N SER A 36 -11.25 -1.01 0.02
CA SER A 36 -11.33 -0.11 -1.14
C SER A 36 -10.69 1.24 -0.82
N TYR A 37 -10.01 1.83 -1.79
CA TYR A 37 -9.48 3.18 -1.67
C TYR A 37 -10.58 4.22 -1.91
N LEU A 38 -10.87 5.05 -0.90
CA LEU A 38 -11.97 6.03 -0.90
C LEU A 38 -11.48 7.47 -0.67
N SER A 39 -10.40 7.88 -1.35
CA SER A 39 -9.84 9.24 -1.23
C SER A 39 -9.91 10.00 -2.56
N ILE A 40 -9.88 11.33 -2.46
CA ILE A 40 -9.86 12.26 -3.60
C ILE A 40 -8.50 12.33 -4.29
N TYR A 41 -7.42 11.92 -3.60
CA TYR A 41 -6.08 11.97 -4.15
C TYR A 41 -5.91 10.87 -5.21
N ASN A 42 -5.52 11.28 -6.42
CA ASN A 42 -5.31 10.36 -7.53
C ASN A 42 -4.00 9.58 -7.37
N VAL A 43 -4.09 8.25 -7.40
CA VAL A 43 -2.96 7.33 -7.27
C VAL A 43 -2.77 6.59 -8.60
N PRO A 44 -1.90 7.08 -9.51
CA PRO A 44 -1.77 6.55 -10.87
C PRO A 44 -1.00 5.22 -10.94
N VAL A 45 -0.10 4.98 -9.98
CA VAL A 45 0.71 3.77 -9.84
C VAL A 45 0.54 3.23 -8.42
N SER A 46 0.91 1.98 -8.18
CA SER A 46 0.77 1.41 -6.84
C SER A 46 1.78 2.08 -5.89
N THR A 47 1.27 2.68 -4.82
CA THR A 47 2.02 3.62 -3.97
C THR A 47 1.84 3.25 -2.51
N VAL A 48 2.93 3.30 -1.73
CA VAL A 48 2.86 3.17 -0.26
C VAL A 48 2.84 4.55 0.37
N PHE A 49 1.78 4.84 1.11
CA PHE A 49 1.70 6.00 1.97
C PHE A 49 2.18 5.67 3.38
N TYR A 50 2.98 6.56 3.95
CA TYR A 50 3.57 6.37 5.28
C TYR A 50 3.37 7.61 6.15
N ASP A 51 3.41 7.39 7.46
CA ASP A 51 3.70 8.48 8.41
C ASP A 51 5.21 8.66 8.56
N ASP A 52 5.68 9.86 8.92
CA ASP A 52 7.11 10.23 8.91
C ASP A 52 7.98 9.24 9.70
N ALA A 53 7.46 8.69 10.81
CA ALA A 53 8.15 7.69 11.63
C ALA A 53 8.38 6.33 10.91
N HIS A 54 7.71 6.07 9.80
CA HIS A 54 7.68 4.78 9.10
C HIS A 54 8.25 4.83 7.68
N ARG A 55 8.94 5.93 7.30
CA ARG A 55 9.55 6.07 5.98
C ARG A 55 10.46 4.89 5.62
N ASP A 56 11.29 4.43 6.54
CA ASP A 56 12.23 3.33 6.28
C ASP A 56 11.51 1.99 6.06
N ALA A 57 10.39 1.76 6.76
CA ALA A 57 9.56 0.57 6.54
C ALA A 57 8.84 0.63 5.18
N ALA A 58 8.39 1.82 4.76
CA ALA A 58 7.80 2.02 3.43
C ALA A 58 8.81 1.78 2.31
N GLN A 59 10.04 2.29 2.47
CA GLN A 59 11.13 2.06 1.53
C GLN A 59 11.46 0.56 1.44
N ALA A 60 11.61 -0.12 2.59
CA ALA A 60 11.88 -1.55 2.61
C ALA A 60 10.77 -2.38 1.92
N LEU A 61 9.51 -1.98 2.08
CA LEU A 61 8.39 -2.64 1.39
C LEU A 61 8.48 -2.45 -0.13
N MET A 62 8.76 -1.22 -0.59
CA MET A 62 8.95 -0.93 -2.01
C MET A 62 10.14 -1.69 -2.61
N ASP A 63 11.27 -1.74 -1.90
CA ASP A 63 12.46 -2.45 -2.35
C ASP A 63 12.23 -3.97 -2.48
N THR A 64 11.34 -4.51 -1.64
CA THR A 64 11.03 -5.95 -1.62
C THR A 64 9.93 -6.33 -2.62
N ILE A 65 9.00 -5.42 -2.93
CA ILE A 65 7.91 -5.67 -3.88
C ILE A 65 8.03 -4.73 -5.09
N PRO A 66 8.64 -5.18 -6.20
CA PRO A 66 8.89 -4.35 -7.39
C PRO A 66 7.63 -3.78 -8.06
N LYS A 67 6.44 -4.29 -7.71
CA LYS A 67 5.14 -3.81 -8.19
C LYS A 67 4.76 -2.46 -7.56
N ILE A 68 5.35 -2.12 -6.42
CA ILE A 68 5.24 -0.80 -5.79
C ILE A 68 6.19 0.15 -6.51
N LYS A 69 5.67 1.28 -6.98
CA LYS A 69 6.42 2.22 -7.82
C LYS A 69 6.80 3.50 -7.11
N GLU A 70 6.08 3.84 -6.04
CA GLU A 70 6.28 5.08 -5.30
C GLU A 70 6.05 4.87 -3.80
N ILE A 71 6.69 5.72 -3.01
CA ILE A 71 6.35 5.94 -1.61
C ILE A 71 6.11 7.44 -1.39
N LEU A 72 5.08 7.79 -0.62
CA LEU A 72 4.73 9.19 -0.35
C LEU A 72 4.36 9.40 1.13
N PRO A 73 4.72 10.55 1.73
CA PRO A 73 4.17 10.92 3.03
C PRO A 73 2.66 11.06 2.94
N ARG A 74 1.94 10.52 3.91
CA ARG A 74 0.47 10.56 3.96
C ARG A 74 -0.08 11.98 4.01
N SER A 75 0.67 12.90 4.61
CA SER A 75 0.37 14.33 4.68
C SER A 75 0.19 14.97 3.29
N GLN A 76 0.87 14.46 2.26
CA GLN A 76 0.73 14.95 0.88
C GLN A 76 -0.54 14.47 0.19
N ALA A 77 -1.06 13.30 0.57
CA ALA A 77 -2.24 12.68 -0.04
C ALA A 77 -3.55 12.96 0.71
N GLN A 78 -3.49 13.72 1.82
CA GLN A 78 -4.64 14.06 2.67
C GLN A 78 -5.43 12.81 3.14
N ILE A 79 -4.77 11.67 3.25
CA ILE A 79 -5.40 10.42 3.71
C ILE A 79 -5.51 10.50 5.24
N VAL A 80 -6.75 10.62 5.74
CA VAL A 80 -7.03 10.61 7.19
C VAL A 80 -7.16 9.16 7.66
N ALA A 81 -6.03 8.58 8.05
CA ALA A 81 -5.94 7.26 8.66
C ALA A 81 -4.81 7.27 9.70
N SER A 82 -4.86 6.37 10.68
CA SER A 82 -3.79 6.19 11.68
C SER A 82 -2.90 4.97 11.39
N ASP A 83 -3.21 4.21 10.34
CA ASP A 83 -2.48 3.00 9.93
C ASP A 83 -1.00 3.32 9.61
N PRO A 84 0.01 2.55 10.05
CA PRO A 84 1.42 2.87 9.83
C PRO A 84 1.82 2.98 8.36
N LEU A 85 1.49 1.96 7.56
CA LEU A 85 1.69 1.92 6.12
C LEU A 85 0.36 1.66 5.42
N ILE A 86 0.11 2.37 4.32
CA ILE A 86 -1.07 2.20 3.48
C ILE A 86 -0.59 1.97 2.05
N LEU A 87 -0.62 0.72 1.60
CA LEU A 87 -0.37 0.38 0.20
C LEU A 87 -1.66 0.55 -0.60
N VAL A 88 -1.68 1.52 -1.51
CA VAL A 88 -2.76 1.67 -2.48
C VAL A 88 -2.35 0.95 -3.77
N VAL A 89 -3.08 -0.10 -4.13
CA VAL A 89 -2.84 -0.86 -5.35
C VAL A 89 -3.75 -0.40 -6.48
N THR A 90 -3.20 -0.30 -7.68
CA THR A 90 -3.94 0.08 -8.88
C THR A 90 -4.21 -1.14 -9.77
N ARG A 91 -4.99 -0.96 -10.84
CA ARG A 91 -5.27 -2.01 -11.84
C ARG A 91 -4.01 -2.62 -12.47
N TYR A 92 -2.87 -1.96 -12.36
CA TYR A 92 -1.58 -2.42 -12.89
C TYR A 92 -0.84 -3.35 -11.93
N TRP A 93 -1.45 -3.75 -10.82
CA TRP A 93 -0.96 -4.83 -9.98
C TRP A 93 -1.35 -6.16 -10.63
N PRO A 94 -0.45 -6.86 -11.35
CA PRO A 94 -0.81 -8.09 -12.02
C PRO A 94 -1.11 -9.15 -10.96
N ALA A 95 -2.22 -9.88 -11.17
CA ALA A 95 -2.41 -11.17 -10.55
C ALA A 95 -1.38 -12.11 -11.19
N ASP A 96 -0.51 -12.68 -10.37
CA ASP A 96 0.30 -13.83 -10.81
C ASP A 96 -0.60 -15.07 -10.93
#